data_AF-A0A958QX91-F1
#
_entry.id   AF-A0A958QX91-F1
#
_cell.length_a   1.000
_cell.length_b   1.000
_cell.length_c   1.000
_cell.angle_alpha   90.00
_cell.angle_beta   90.00
_cell.angle_gamma   90.00
#
_symmetry.space_group_name_H-M   'P 1'
#
loop_
_entity.id
_entity.type
_entity.pdbx_description
1 polymer ?
#
loop_
_entity_poly.entity_id
_entity_poly.type
_entity_poly.pdbx_seq_one_letter_code
_entity_poly.pdbx_strand_id
1 'polypeptide(L)'
;ALGVVPLAFAAESVLLGLLATGLSTLWMITVGTNGIVPWLYPLFAVVLLHFVVSRVDSKIIFLSVVASLVWFSQVMLSRIVGLESTPLDGFLNVVLLMQTVPILLVTASVLLRADTRSRLVDYGYSLQLWSIRGGLLMLLVYTFPDPWEHLLRGLEQQLFGLTIQSVICGIIFGGVLVAAVRASRDATAHAEAPLPPIVYSFVGVHVLFVVAVALGHFEAGLRGTAVILALLANLGALMGGIHLILSGIRRGLSSTFYTGIAYILILGFLRYVDLIGSYLGAAGIFVVGALILFGAASWWNRQQVLEHV
;
A
#
# COMPACT_ATOMS: atom_id res chain seq x y z
N ALA A 1 -25.24 -4.51 -2.26
CA ALA A 1 -24.60 -5.69 -1.62
C ALA A 1 -25.62 -6.65 -0.99
N LEU A 2 -26.42 -6.20 0.00
CA LEU A 2 -27.40 -7.04 0.72
C LEU A 2 -28.34 -7.85 -0.18
N GLY A 3 -28.86 -7.27 -1.27
CA GLY A 3 -29.72 -8.01 -2.21
C GLY A 3 -28.99 -9.01 -3.12
N VAL A 4 -27.67 -8.86 -3.32
CA VAL A 4 -26.89 -9.71 -4.23
C VAL A 4 -26.27 -10.91 -3.50
N VAL A 5 -25.93 -10.76 -2.22
CA VAL A 5 -25.30 -11.82 -1.43
C VAL A 5 -26.15 -13.11 -1.37
N PRO A 6 -27.47 -13.09 -1.07
CA PRO A 6 -28.28 -14.29 -1.07
C PRO A 6 -28.29 -15.00 -2.44
N LEU A 7 -28.32 -14.22 -3.54
CA LEU A 7 -28.24 -14.75 -4.89
C LEU A 7 -26.87 -15.38 -5.18
N ALA A 8 -25.79 -14.78 -4.69
CA ALA A 8 -24.44 -15.35 -4.79
C ALA A 8 -24.33 -16.68 -4.04
N PHE A 9 -24.95 -16.80 -2.86
CA PHE A 9 -25.03 -18.05 -2.09
C PHE A 9 -25.89 -19.11 -2.78
N ALA A 10 -27.05 -18.73 -3.33
CA ALA A 10 -27.96 -19.65 -3.99
C ALA A 10 -27.39 -20.19 -5.32
N ALA A 11 -26.72 -19.33 -6.09
CA ALA A 11 -26.15 -19.68 -7.39
C ALA A 11 -24.67 -20.11 -7.32
N GLU A 12 -24.06 -20.06 -6.14
CA GLU A 12 -22.62 -20.30 -5.90
C GLU A 12 -21.70 -19.56 -6.91
N SER A 13 -22.12 -18.36 -7.32
CA SER A 13 -21.52 -17.63 -8.44
C SER A 13 -20.39 -16.71 -7.98
N VAL A 14 -19.19 -16.94 -8.54
CA VAL A 14 -18.01 -16.07 -8.31
C VAL A 14 -18.30 -14.62 -8.75
N LEU A 15 -18.97 -14.45 -9.89
CA LEU A 15 -19.24 -13.12 -10.44
C LEU A 15 -20.18 -12.32 -9.53
N LEU A 16 -21.23 -12.97 -9.00
CA LEU A 16 -22.15 -12.33 -8.04
C LEU A 16 -21.43 -12.02 -6.72
N GLY A 17 -20.52 -12.90 -6.28
CA GLY A 17 -19.65 -12.62 -5.13
C GLY A 17 -18.76 -11.39 -5.34
N LEU A 18 -18.10 -11.29 -6.49
CA LEU A 18 -17.29 -10.11 -6.85
C LEU A 18 -18.13 -8.84 -6.95
N LEU A 19 -19.33 -8.93 -7.54
CA LEU A 19 -20.28 -7.82 -7.60
C LEU A 19 -20.70 -7.38 -6.19
N ALA A 20 -20.99 -8.33 -5.29
CA ALA A 20 -21.35 -8.05 -3.91
C ALA A 20 -20.20 -7.35 -3.16
N THR A 21 -18.96 -7.80 -3.33
CA THR A 21 -17.76 -7.15 -2.79
C THR A 21 -17.58 -5.75 -3.37
N GLY A 22 -17.70 -5.57 -4.68
CA GLY A 22 -17.60 -4.26 -5.32
C GLY A 22 -18.65 -3.29 -4.81
N LEU A 23 -19.91 -3.72 -4.70
CA LEU A 23 -21.00 -2.90 -4.20
C LEU A 23 -20.83 -2.54 -2.71
N SER A 24 -20.34 -3.45 -1.86
CA SER A 24 -20.13 -3.13 -0.44
C SER A 24 -18.95 -2.15 -0.26
N THR A 25 -17.89 -2.30 -1.06
CA THR A 25 -16.74 -1.40 -1.04
C THR A 25 -17.09 -0.02 -1.58
N LEU A 26 -17.82 0.07 -2.70
CA LEU A 26 -18.33 1.34 -3.22
C LEU A 26 -19.25 2.05 -2.22
N TRP A 27 -20.13 1.30 -1.56
CA TRP A 27 -20.96 1.83 -0.49
C TRP A 27 -20.12 2.40 0.66
N MET A 28 -19.12 1.64 1.14
CA MET A 28 -18.22 2.09 2.19
C MET A 28 -17.49 3.38 1.82
N ILE A 29 -16.97 3.47 0.58
CA ILE A 29 -16.30 4.68 0.08
C ILE A 29 -17.29 5.84 0.07
N THR A 30 -18.48 5.65 -0.52
CA THR A 30 -19.51 6.69 -0.64
C THR A 30 -19.97 7.20 0.73
N VAL A 31 -20.20 6.30 1.69
CA VAL A 31 -20.58 6.65 3.06
C VAL A 31 -19.43 7.38 3.76
N GLY A 32 -18.20 6.87 3.60
CA GLY A 32 -16.99 7.46 4.15
C GLY A 32 -16.73 8.88 3.66
N THR A 33 -16.89 9.15 2.36
CA THR A 33 -16.71 10.48 1.76
C THR A 33 -17.79 11.48 2.19
N ASN A 34 -18.99 11.01 2.53
CA ASN A 34 -20.08 11.84 3.04
C ASN A 34 -20.00 12.09 4.56
N GLY A 35 -18.87 11.84 5.20
CA GLY A 35 -18.71 12.12 6.63
C GLY A 35 -19.35 11.06 7.55
N ILE A 36 -19.97 10.01 7.01
CA ILE A 36 -20.61 8.93 7.80
C ILE A 36 -19.64 7.78 8.01
N VAL A 37 -19.70 7.13 9.18
CA VAL A 37 -18.85 5.98 9.50
C VAL A 37 -19.48 4.69 8.96
N PRO A 38 -18.81 3.93 8.08
CA PRO A 38 -19.36 2.69 7.49
C PRO A 38 -19.31 1.48 8.45
N TRP A 39 -19.92 1.58 9.64
CA TRP A 39 -19.90 0.54 10.69
C TRP A 39 -20.40 -0.85 10.25
N LEU A 40 -21.24 -0.91 9.22
CA LEU A 40 -21.78 -2.18 8.71
C LEU A 40 -20.83 -2.90 7.74
N TYR A 41 -19.73 -2.27 7.32
CA TYR A 41 -18.80 -2.89 6.37
C TYR A 41 -18.21 -4.24 6.86
N PRO A 42 -17.77 -4.39 8.12
CA PRO A 42 -17.27 -5.67 8.63
C PRO A 42 -18.27 -6.82 8.50
N LEU A 43 -19.57 -6.54 8.64
CA LEU A 43 -20.61 -7.55 8.46
C LEU A 43 -20.62 -8.08 7.01
N PHE A 44 -20.53 -7.20 6.02
CA PHE A 44 -20.41 -7.60 4.61
C PHE A 44 -19.16 -8.44 4.36
N ALA A 45 -18.02 -8.02 4.93
CA ALA A 45 -16.76 -8.73 4.78
C ALA A 45 -16.81 -10.13 5.40
N VAL A 46 -17.37 -10.28 6.61
CA VAL A 46 -17.53 -11.59 7.28
C VAL A 46 -18.41 -12.52 6.46
N VAL A 47 -19.53 -12.03 5.93
CA VAL A 47 -20.43 -12.84 5.10
C VAL A 47 -19.76 -13.29 3.80
N LEU A 48 -19.00 -12.40 3.15
CA LEU A 48 -18.26 -12.73 1.92
C LEU A 48 -17.06 -13.65 2.17
N LEU A 49 -16.35 -13.49 3.29
CA LEU A 49 -15.31 -14.43 3.71
C LEU A 49 -15.91 -15.81 4.00
N HIS A 50 -17.03 -15.85 4.70
CA HIS A 50 -17.74 -17.10 4.95
C HIS A 50 -18.19 -17.76 3.64
N PHE A 51 -18.73 -16.98 2.68
CA PHE A 51 -19.09 -17.46 1.34
C PHE A 51 -17.91 -18.15 0.64
N VAL A 52 -16.75 -17.50 0.60
CA VAL A 52 -15.56 -18.04 -0.07
C VAL A 52 -15.03 -19.27 0.67
N VAL A 53 -14.94 -19.24 1.99
CA VAL A 53 -14.40 -20.38 2.75
C VAL A 53 -15.33 -21.60 2.70
N SER A 54 -16.66 -21.39 2.74
CA SER A 54 -17.64 -22.48 2.85
C SER A 54 -18.18 -22.99 1.51
N ARG A 55 -18.39 -22.11 0.52
CA ARG A 55 -19.09 -22.44 -0.73
C ARG A 55 -18.21 -22.46 -1.95
N VAL A 56 -17.37 -21.43 -2.14
CA VAL A 56 -16.70 -21.20 -3.43
C VAL A 56 -15.20 -21.01 -3.26
N ASP A 57 -14.40 -21.88 -3.87
CA ASP A 57 -12.94 -21.77 -3.80
C ASP A 57 -12.36 -20.69 -4.73
N SER A 58 -12.60 -19.41 -4.40
CA SER A 58 -12.19 -18.26 -5.21
C SER A 58 -11.16 -17.37 -4.51
N LYS A 59 -9.91 -17.50 -4.95
CA LYS A 59 -8.78 -16.65 -4.54
C LYS A 59 -9.04 -15.17 -4.85
N ILE A 60 -9.74 -14.87 -5.94
CA ILE A 60 -10.01 -13.48 -6.35
C ILE A 60 -10.97 -12.82 -5.36
N ILE A 61 -12.10 -13.45 -5.02
CA ILE A 61 -13.04 -12.87 -4.05
C ILE A 61 -12.36 -12.70 -2.69
N PHE A 62 -11.63 -13.73 -2.23
CA PHE A 62 -10.87 -13.66 -0.98
C PHE A 62 -9.94 -12.43 -0.96
N LEU A 63 -9.09 -12.27 -1.98
CA LEU A 63 -8.17 -11.14 -2.08
C LEU A 63 -8.90 -9.80 -2.19
N SER A 64 -10.02 -9.72 -2.91
CA SER A 64 -10.83 -8.51 -3.00
C SER A 64 -11.45 -8.10 -1.66
N VAL A 65 -11.93 -9.07 -0.87
CA VAL A 65 -12.48 -8.79 0.47
C VAL A 65 -11.37 -8.35 1.41
N VAL A 66 -10.21 -9.01 1.38
CA VAL A 66 -9.04 -8.60 2.20
C VAL A 66 -8.55 -7.20 1.82
N ALA A 67 -8.41 -6.91 0.52
CA ALA A 67 -8.02 -5.57 0.06
C ALA A 67 -9.02 -4.49 0.50
N SER A 68 -10.31 -4.81 0.49
CA SER A 68 -11.34 -3.88 0.92
C SER A 68 -11.40 -3.73 2.45
N LEU A 69 -11.07 -4.78 3.22
CA LEU A 69 -10.87 -4.70 4.66
C LEU A 69 -9.67 -3.82 5.03
N VAL A 70 -8.57 -3.91 4.27
CA VAL A 70 -7.43 -3.00 4.42
C VAL A 70 -7.87 -1.56 4.24
N TRP A 71 -8.66 -1.28 3.21
CA TRP A 71 -9.21 0.06 2.98
C TRP A 71 -10.19 0.48 4.07
N PHE A 72 -11.04 -0.42 4.56
CA PHE A 72 -11.93 -0.15 5.69
C PHE A 72 -11.13 0.24 6.94
N SER A 73 -10.08 -0.51 7.28
CA SER A 73 -9.20 -0.21 8.40
C SER A 73 -8.55 1.17 8.25
N GLN A 74 -8.17 1.55 7.02
CA GLN A 74 -7.68 2.90 6.72
C GLN A 74 -8.72 3.99 7.05
N VAL A 75 -9.94 3.82 6.56
CA VAL A 75 -11.03 4.77 6.81
C VAL A 75 -11.35 4.85 8.30
N MET A 76 -11.41 3.73 9.02
CA MET A 76 -11.66 3.74 10.47
C MET A 76 -10.54 4.43 11.24
N LEU A 77 -9.29 4.11 10.94
CA LEU A 77 -8.16 4.66 11.69
C LEU A 77 -8.03 6.17 11.47
N SER A 78 -8.23 6.64 10.23
CA SER A 78 -8.25 8.08 9.93
C SER A 78 -9.22 8.85 10.82
N ARG A 79 -10.39 8.26 11.10
CA ARG A 79 -11.41 8.86 11.95
C ARG A 79 -11.10 8.77 13.43
N ILE A 80 -10.57 7.64 13.89
CA ILE A 80 -10.18 7.47 15.30
C ILE A 80 -9.11 8.49 15.70
N VAL A 81 -8.21 8.85 14.77
CA VAL A 81 -7.15 9.85 14.99
C VAL A 81 -7.68 11.28 14.94
N GLY A 82 -8.93 11.51 14.52
CA GLY A 82 -9.49 12.85 14.37
C GLY A 82 -8.98 13.59 13.13
N LEU A 83 -8.50 12.86 12.11
CA LEU A 83 -8.18 13.41 10.79
C LEU A 83 -9.48 13.52 9.98
N GLU A 84 -10.38 14.42 10.42
CA GLU A 84 -11.76 14.53 9.94
C GLU A 84 -11.92 15.24 8.58
N SER A 85 -10.89 15.95 8.10
CA SER A 85 -10.93 16.60 6.79
C SER A 85 -10.75 15.56 5.68
N THR A 86 -11.85 14.91 5.30
CA THR A 86 -12.04 13.92 4.23
C THR A 86 -11.15 12.66 4.25
N PRO A 87 -11.70 11.47 3.95
CA PRO A 87 -10.91 10.23 3.86
C PRO A 87 -9.91 10.20 2.69
N LEU A 88 -9.87 11.24 1.84
CA LEU A 88 -8.99 11.37 0.68
C LEU A 88 -7.87 12.43 0.86
N ASP A 89 -8.04 13.43 1.74
CA ASP A 89 -6.98 14.43 2.00
C ASP A 89 -5.88 13.90 2.92
N GLY A 90 -6.14 12.81 3.65
CA GLY A 90 -5.20 12.20 4.59
C GLY A 90 -4.12 11.33 3.94
N PHE A 91 -3.25 11.89 3.08
CA PHE A 91 -2.03 11.22 2.62
C PHE A 91 -1.23 10.60 3.79
N LEU A 92 -1.26 11.28 4.95
CA LEU A 92 -0.71 10.85 6.23
C LEU A 92 -1.25 9.50 6.75
N ASN A 93 -2.55 9.25 6.61
CA ASN A 93 -3.22 8.04 7.08
C ASN A 93 -2.85 6.83 6.20
N VAL A 94 -2.84 7.08 4.89
CA VAL A 94 -2.44 6.12 3.88
C VAL A 94 -1.03 5.61 4.20
N VAL A 95 -0.12 6.50 4.61
CA VAL A 95 1.28 6.17 4.89
C VAL A 95 1.51 5.30 6.13
N LEU A 96 0.93 5.66 7.27
CA LEU A 96 1.12 4.92 8.52
C LEU A 96 0.55 3.50 8.47
N LEU A 97 -0.62 3.34 7.84
CA LEU A 97 -1.18 2.02 7.62
C LEU A 97 -0.45 1.26 6.50
N MET A 98 0.13 1.92 5.50
CA MET A 98 0.90 1.23 4.47
C MET A 98 2.17 0.57 4.99
N GLN A 99 2.67 0.97 6.16
CA GLN A 99 3.77 0.27 6.83
C GLN A 99 3.28 -0.93 7.65
N THR A 100 2.08 -0.86 8.23
CA THR A 100 1.56 -1.88 9.16
C THR A 100 0.70 -2.94 8.47
N VAL A 101 0.00 -2.58 7.39
CA VAL A 101 -0.82 -3.49 6.57
C VAL A 101 -0.01 -4.64 5.98
N PRO A 102 1.16 -4.43 5.34
CA PRO A 102 1.96 -5.55 4.84
C PRO A 102 2.34 -6.54 5.94
N ILE A 103 2.66 -6.05 7.14
CA ILE A 103 2.98 -6.89 8.31
C ILE A 103 1.75 -7.70 8.73
N LEU A 104 0.59 -7.05 8.81
CA LEU A 104 -0.69 -7.69 9.11
C LEU A 104 -1.06 -8.78 8.12
N LEU A 105 -0.99 -8.47 6.82
CA LEU A 105 -1.37 -9.41 5.77
C LEU A 105 -0.39 -10.59 5.70
N VAL A 106 0.90 -10.35 5.91
CA VAL A 106 1.90 -11.42 6.02
C VAL A 106 1.60 -12.28 7.25
N THR A 107 1.29 -11.68 8.38
CA THR A 107 0.95 -12.41 9.60
C THR A 107 -0.30 -13.28 9.40
N ALA A 108 -1.37 -12.71 8.83
CA ALA A 108 -2.57 -13.44 8.45
C ALA A 108 -2.24 -14.58 7.46
N SER A 109 -1.33 -14.35 6.51
CA SER A 109 -0.90 -15.37 5.57
C SER A 109 -0.18 -16.54 6.26
N VAL A 110 0.64 -16.27 7.28
CA VAL A 110 1.31 -17.31 8.07
C VAL A 110 0.29 -18.11 8.87
N LEU A 111 -0.67 -17.43 9.51
CA LEU A 111 -1.74 -18.09 10.27
C LEU A 111 -2.60 -18.99 9.37
N LEU A 112 -2.97 -18.52 8.18
CA LEU A 112 -3.73 -19.32 7.21
C LEU A 112 -2.96 -20.55 6.71
N ARG A 113 -1.64 -20.43 6.54
CA ARG A 113 -0.77 -21.54 6.12
C ARG A 113 -0.52 -22.59 7.20
N ALA A 114 -0.77 -22.25 8.47
CA ALA A 114 -0.68 -23.19 9.59
C ALA A 114 -1.95 -24.04 9.77
N ASP A 115 -3.04 -23.73 9.05
CA ASP A 115 -4.29 -24.49 9.09
C ASP A 115 -4.13 -25.84 8.37
N THR A 116 -4.93 -26.84 8.76
CA THR A 116 -4.92 -28.18 8.15
C THR A 116 -5.73 -28.26 6.86
N ARG A 117 -6.64 -27.29 6.63
CA ARG A 117 -7.49 -27.25 5.45
C ARG A 117 -6.72 -26.71 4.25
N SER A 118 -6.57 -27.53 3.20
CA SER A 118 -5.84 -27.18 1.97
C SER A 118 -6.26 -25.84 1.35
N ARG A 119 -7.57 -25.52 1.34
CA ARG A 119 -8.08 -24.25 0.81
C ARG A 119 -7.52 -23.02 1.55
N LEU A 120 -7.44 -23.08 2.88
CA LEU A 120 -6.94 -21.95 3.67
C LEU A 120 -5.43 -21.78 3.48
N VAL A 121 -4.70 -22.89 3.37
CA VAL A 121 -3.28 -22.88 3.04
C VAL A 121 -3.05 -22.18 1.69
N ASP A 122 -3.88 -22.49 0.68
CA ASP A 122 -3.87 -21.86 -0.64
C ASP A 122 -4.16 -20.36 -0.61
N TYR A 123 -5.11 -19.92 0.22
CA TYR A 123 -5.37 -18.50 0.47
C TYR A 123 -4.21 -17.84 1.18
N GLY A 124 -3.57 -18.52 2.13
CA GLY A 124 -2.37 -18.04 2.80
C GLY A 124 -1.22 -17.81 1.83
N TYR A 125 -0.92 -18.75 0.92
CA TYR A 125 0.09 -18.55 -0.12
C TYR A 125 -0.25 -17.38 -1.05
N SER A 126 -1.51 -17.27 -1.46
CA SER A 126 -1.98 -16.19 -2.34
C SER A 126 -1.88 -14.83 -1.65
N LEU A 127 -2.29 -14.76 -0.39
CA LEU A 127 -2.21 -13.56 0.43
C LEU A 127 -0.78 -13.13 0.61
N GLN A 128 0.13 -14.05 0.94
CA GLN A 128 1.55 -13.76 1.11
C GLN A 128 2.14 -13.16 -0.17
N LEU A 129 1.88 -13.79 -1.33
CA LEU A 129 2.40 -13.33 -2.62
C LEU A 129 1.92 -11.91 -2.95
N TRP A 130 0.62 -11.66 -2.81
CA TRP A 130 0.05 -10.35 -3.10
C TRP A 130 0.42 -9.29 -2.06
N SER A 131 0.64 -9.68 -0.81
CA SER A 131 1.15 -8.77 0.22
C SER A 131 2.58 -8.33 -0.07
N ILE A 132 3.43 -9.24 -0.57
CA ILE A 132 4.78 -8.90 -1.01
C ILE A 132 4.74 -7.95 -2.20
N ARG A 133 3.94 -8.27 -3.23
CA ARG A 133 3.80 -7.42 -4.43
C ARG A 133 3.21 -6.05 -4.10
N GLY A 134 2.14 -6.03 -3.33
CA GLY A 134 1.51 -4.79 -2.85
C GLY A 134 2.48 -3.98 -2.00
N GLY A 135 3.18 -4.63 -1.07
CA GLY A 135 4.26 -4.03 -0.30
C GLY A 135 5.28 -3.37 -1.21
N LEU A 136 5.91 -4.11 -2.12
CA LEU A 136 6.86 -3.58 -3.09
C LEU A 136 6.34 -2.32 -3.80
N LEU A 137 5.13 -2.39 -4.36
CA LEU A 137 4.51 -1.25 -5.04
C LEU A 137 4.38 -0.03 -4.11
N MET A 138 4.00 -0.24 -2.85
CA MET A 138 3.95 0.85 -1.87
C MET A 138 5.34 1.37 -1.53
N LEU A 139 6.34 0.49 -1.41
CA LEU A 139 7.72 0.87 -1.10
C LEU A 139 8.31 1.77 -2.19
N LEU A 140 7.91 1.59 -3.46
CA LEU A 140 8.30 2.50 -4.55
C LEU A 140 7.89 3.94 -4.26
N VAL A 141 6.68 4.17 -3.75
CA VAL A 141 6.22 5.53 -3.39
C VAL A 141 7.14 6.12 -2.33
N TYR A 142 7.52 5.33 -1.32
CA TYR A 142 8.43 5.75 -0.25
C TYR A 142 9.90 5.84 -0.64
N THR A 143 10.27 5.48 -1.87
CA THR A 143 11.65 5.72 -2.30
C THR A 143 11.92 7.22 -2.52
N PHE A 144 10.89 8.07 -2.60
CA PHE A 144 11.02 9.52 -2.75
C PHE A 144 11.00 10.25 -1.40
N PRO A 145 11.69 11.40 -1.27
CA PRO A 145 11.69 12.18 -0.04
C PRO A 145 10.35 12.90 0.21
N ASP A 146 9.63 13.34 -0.83
CA ASP A 146 8.41 14.15 -0.64
C ASP A 146 7.32 13.44 0.18
N PRO A 147 7.02 12.15 -0.03
CA PRO A 147 6.10 11.41 0.83
C PRO A 147 6.50 11.39 2.31
N TRP A 148 7.79 11.27 2.60
CA TRP A 148 8.31 11.33 3.96
C TRP A 148 8.23 12.73 4.53
N GLU A 149 8.46 13.75 3.73
CA GLU A 149 8.35 15.14 4.17
C GLU A 149 6.90 15.48 4.56
N HIS A 150 5.93 15.09 3.74
CA HIS A 150 4.51 15.23 4.06
C HIS A 150 4.14 14.46 5.32
N LEU A 151 4.68 13.24 5.48
CA LEU A 151 4.48 12.44 6.69
C LEU A 151 5.02 13.13 7.94
N LEU A 152 6.26 13.60 7.89
CA LEU A 152 6.92 14.24 9.02
C LEU A 152 6.25 15.59 9.38
N ARG A 153 5.77 16.36 8.39
CA ARG A 153 5.03 17.61 8.64
C ARG A 153 3.70 17.36 9.32
N GLY A 154 2.95 16.35 8.87
CA GLY A 154 1.69 16.00 9.52
C GLY A 154 1.90 15.41 10.91
N LEU A 155 3.00 14.69 11.13
CA LEU A 155 3.41 14.26 12.47
C LEU A 155 3.69 15.47 13.37
N GLU A 156 4.45 16.46 12.93
CA GLU A 156 4.76 17.66 13.73
C GLU A 156 3.49 18.37 14.24
N GLN A 157 2.44 18.41 13.42
CA GLN A 157 1.16 19.02 13.77
C GLN A 157 0.29 18.15 14.70
N GLN A 158 0.49 16.83 14.72
CA GLN A 158 -0.35 15.85 15.43
C GLN A 158 0.48 14.81 16.23
N LEU A 159 1.62 15.26 16.77
CA LEU A 159 2.72 14.45 17.33
C LEU A 159 2.27 13.36 18.29
N PHE A 160 1.24 13.62 19.11
CA PHE A 160 0.83 12.69 20.16
C PHE A 160 0.02 11.50 19.62
N GLY A 161 -0.96 11.74 18.75
CA GLY A 161 -1.88 10.68 18.29
C GLY A 161 -1.23 9.69 17.33
N LEU A 162 -0.45 10.19 16.38
CA LEU A 162 0.17 9.37 15.33
C LEU A 162 1.38 8.58 15.83
N THR A 163 2.16 9.13 16.77
CA THR A 163 3.30 8.43 17.38
C THR A 163 2.82 7.27 18.24
N ILE A 164 1.82 7.50 19.11
CA ILE A 164 1.24 6.45 19.94
C ILE A 164 0.63 5.35 19.07
N GLN A 165 -0.10 5.71 18.01
CA GLN A 165 -0.64 4.73 17.07
C GLN A 165 0.44 3.92 16.38
N SER A 166 1.49 4.56 15.85
CA SER A 166 2.58 3.86 15.16
C SER A 166 3.31 2.89 16.09
N VAL A 167 3.53 3.28 17.35
CA VAL A 167 4.14 2.42 18.37
C VAL A 167 3.23 1.26 18.75
N ILE A 168 1.94 1.51 19.00
CA ILE A 168 0.97 0.47 19.34
C ILE A 168 0.83 -0.53 18.19
N CYS A 169 0.67 -0.05 16.96
CA CYS A 169 0.61 -0.89 15.79
C CYS A 169 1.91 -1.68 15.59
N GLY A 170 3.08 -1.03 15.74
CA GLY A 170 4.38 -1.70 15.64
C GLY A 170 4.56 -2.81 16.67
N ILE A 171 4.20 -2.57 17.94
CA ILE A 171 4.29 -3.56 19.02
C ILE A 171 3.32 -4.70 18.80
N ILE A 172 2.05 -4.41 18.50
CA ILE A 172 1.03 -5.43 18.28
C ILE A 172 1.41 -6.28 17.06
N PHE A 173 1.71 -5.66 15.92
CA PHE A 173 1.98 -6.42 14.70
C PHE A 173 3.34 -7.12 14.74
N GLY A 174 4.36 -6.53 15.38
CA GLY A 174 5.62 -7.21 15.65
C GLY A 174 5.44 -8.42 16.57
N GLY A 175 4.65 -8.28 17.64
CA GLY A 175 4.33 -9.37 18.56
C GLY A 175 3.54 -10.50 17.89
N VAL A 176 2.51 -10.16 17.11
CA VAL A 176 1.70 -11.16 16.39
C VAL A 176 2.51 -11.82 15.28
N LEU A 177 3.41 -11.11 14.60
CA LEU A 177 4.34 -11.71 13.63
C LEU A 177 5.28 -12.71 14.29
N VAL A 178 5.89 -12.36 15.43
CA VAL A 178 6.77 -13.27 16.19
C VAL A 178 5.99 -14.50 16.68
N ALA A 179 4.77 -14.30 17.20
CA ALA A 179 3.91 -15.38 17.64
C ALA A 179 3.50 -16.30 16.47
N ALA A 180 3.13 -15.74 15.32
CA ALA A 180 2.76 -16.50 14.13
C ALA A 180 3.96 -17.29 13.57
N VAL A 181 5.15 -16.70 13.57
CA VAL A 181 6.39 -17.40 13.16
C VAL A 181 6.70 -18.55 14.11
N ARG A 182 6.60 -18.33 15.43
CA ARG A 182 6.81 -19.40 16.43
C ARG A 182 5.79 -20.53 16.27
N ALA A 183 4.50 -20.20 16.20
CA ALA A 183 3.43 -21.17 16.00
C ALA A 183 3.61 -21.96 14.68
N SER A 184 4.09 -21.32 13.61
CA SER A 184 4.34 -21.99 12.33
C SER A 184 5.52 -22.97 12.36
N ARG A 185 6.53 -22.71 13.19
CA ARG A 185 7.69 -23.59 13.40
C ARG A 185 7.32 -24.83 14.20
N ASP A 186 6.44 -24.68 15.18
CA ASP A 186 5.99 -25.77 16.03
C ASP A 186 4.96 -26.67 15.33
N ALA A 187 4.16 -26.11 14.42
CA ALA A 187 3.07 -26.84 13.76
C ALA A 187 3.51 -27.77 12.62
N THR A 188 4.67 -27.55 11.97
CA THR A 188 5.10 -28.39 10.84
C THR A 188 6.63 -28.48 10.64
N ALA A 189 7.16 -29.71 10.59
CA ALA A 189 8.51 -30.04 10.10
C ALA A 189 8.73 -29.71 8.59
N HIS A 190 7.82 -28.98 7.96
CA HIS A 190 7.84 -28.58 6.54
C HIS A 190 7.81 -27.05 6.36
N ALA A 191 7.81 -26.26 7.43
CA ALA A 191 7.78 -24.79 7.37
C ALA A 191 9.17 -24.16 7.11
N GLU A 192 9.83 -24.54 6.02
CA GLU A 192 11.05 -23.87 5.53
C GLU A 192 10.73 -22.56 4.80
N ALA A 193 10.07 -21.63 5.47
CA ALA A 193 10.02 -20.26 4.96
C ALA A 193 10.37 -19.31 6.09
N PRO A 194 11.66 -18.95 6.25
CA PRO A 194 11.97 -17.65 6.84
C PRO A 194 11.09 -16.59 6.18
N LEU A 195 10.61 -15.64 6.98
CA LEU A 195 9.82 -14.53 6.47
C LEU A 195 10.54 -13.93 5.26
N PRO A 196 9.83 -13.61 4.17
CA PRO A 196 10.49 -13.08 2.99
C PRO A 196 11.22 -11.78 3.40
N PRO A 197 12.50 -11.58 3.04
CA PRO A 197 13.34 -10.45 3.41
C PRO A 197 12.71 -9.07 3.27
N ILE A 198 11.77 -8.92 2.35
CA ILE A 198 10.98 -7.71 2.21
C ILE A 198 10.19 -7.34 3.49
N VAL A 199 9.71 -8.33 4.23
CA VAL A 199 9.02 -8.13 5.52
C VAL A 199 9.98 -7.52 6.52
N TYR A 200 11.24 -7.98 6.54
CA TYR A 200 12.27 -7.34 7.35
C TYR A 200 12.61 -5.92 6.87
N SER A 201 12.54 -5.65 5.57
CA SER A 201 12.69 -4.28 5.05
C SER A 201 11.55 -3.37 5.51
N PHE A 202 10.30 -3.84 5.48
CA PHE A 202 9.14 -3.10 5.99
C PHE A 202 9.23 -2.86 7.50
N VAL A 203 9.56 -3.90 8.26
CA VAL A 203 9.76 -3.79 9.71
C VAL A 203 10.92 -2.85 10.01
N GLY A 204 12.04 -2.94 9.28
CA GLY A 204 13.20 -2.08 9.47
C GLY A 204 12.88 -0.61 9.18
N VAL A 205 12.18 -0.32 8.08
CA VAL A 205 11.72 1.04 7.75
C VAL A 205 10.75 1.55 8.81
N HIS A 206 9.81 0.72 9.27
CA HIS A 206 8.85 1.11 10.31
C HIS A 206 9.52 1.37 11.66
N VAL A 207 10.43 0.49 12.10
CA VAL A 207 11.20 0.66 13.34
C VAL A 207 12.03 1.93 13.27
N LEU A 208 12.72 2.17 12.14
CA LEU A 208 13.53 3.36 12.00
C LEU A 208 12.69 4.64 11.96
N PHE A 209 11.51 4.59 11.34
CA PHE A 209 10.54 5.68 11.39
C PHE A 209 10.12 5.97 12.84
N VAL A 210 9.73 4.94 13.60
CA VAL A 210 9.39 5.08 15.03
C VAL A 210 10.55 5.64 15.83
N VAL A 211 11.78 5.19 15.59
CA VAL A 211 12.99 5.70 16.26
C VAL A 211 13.25 7.16 15.90
N ALA A 212 13.14 7.54 14.63
CA ALA A 212 13.31 8.92 14.17
C ALA A 212 12.31 9.87 14.84
N VAL A 213 11.06 9.42 14.97
CA VAL A 213 10.00 10.16 15.68
C VAL A 213 10.26 10.21 17.18
N ALA A 214 10.58 9.08 17.82
CA ALA A 214 10.76 8.97 19.27
C ALA A 214 11.97 9.74 19.79
N LEU A 215 13.05 9.80 19.00
CA LEU A 215 14.25 10.55 19.37
C LEU A 215 14.07 12.06 19.18
N GLY A 216 12.99 12.53 18.55
CA GLY A 216 12.79 13.95 18.25
C GLY A 216 13.92 14.57 17.43
N HIS A 217 14.78 13.73 16.83
CA HIS A 217 15.98 14.15 16.11
C HIS A 217 15.59 14.66 14.73
N PHE A 218 15.13 15.90 14.70
CA PHE A 218 15.23 16.77 13.53
C PHE A 218 16.52 17.61 13.59
N GLU A 219 17.62 17.08 14.14
CA GLU A 219 18.90 17.80 14.14
C GLU A 219 19.35 18.17 12.71
N ALA A 220 19.02 17.32 11.72
CA ALA A 220 19.23 17.59 10.30
C ALA A 220 18.10 18.41 9.64
N GLY A 221 17.11 18.86 10.41
CA GLY A 221 15.84 19.40 9.92
C GLY A 221 14.92 18.35 9.29
N LEU A 222 13.64 18.71 9.12
CA LEU A 222 12.60 17.83 8.59
C LEU A 222 12.94 17.22 7.21
N ARG A 223 13.58 18.02 6.34
CA ARG A 223 14.03 17.58 5.02
C ARG A 223 15.19 16.58 5.09
N GLY A 224 16.12 16.74 6.04
CA GLY A 224 17.23 15.81 6.22
C GLY A 224 16.75 14.41 6.63
N THR A 225 15.82 14.35 7.59
CA THR A 225 15.20 13.09 8.03
C THR A 225 14.41 12.41 6.91
N ALA A 226 13.66 13.19 6.11
CA ALA A 226 12.93 12.67 4.95
C ALA A 226 13.86 12.00 3.92
N VAL A 227 15.03 12.60 3.66
CA VAL A 227 16.04 12.05 2.74
C VAL A 227 16.64 10.75 3.27
N ILE A 228 16.95 10.68 4.57
CA ILE A 228 17.49 9.45 5.19
C ILE A 228 16.46 8.31 5.08
N LEU A 229 15.19 8.58 5.39
CA LEU A 229 14.12 7.59 5.27
C LEU A 229 13.92 7.14 3.82
N ALA A 230 13.95 8.07 2.86
CA ALA A 230 13.90 7.74 1.44
C ALA A 230 15.07 6.85 1.01
N LEU A 231 16.30 7.17 1.44
CA LEU A 231 17.48 6.37 1.13
C LEU A 231 17.33 4.93 1.64
N LEU A 232 16.84 4.75 2.87
CA LEU A 232 16.62 3.44 3.45
C LEU A 232 15.48 2.68 2.76
N ALA A 233 14.41 3.36 2.37
CA ALA A 233 13.35 2.78 1.55
C ALA A 233 13.88 2.35 0.17
N ASN A 234 14.78 3.11 -0.46
CA ASN A 234 15.46 2.71 -1.71
C ASN A 234 16.30 1.44 -1.51
N LEU A 235 17.10 1.37 -0.44
CA LEU A 235 17.88 0.18 -0.13
C LEU A 235 16.98 -1.03 0.13
N GLY A 236 15.90 -0.85 0.90
CA GLY A 236 14.89 -1.87 1.13
C GLY A 236 14.22 -2.34 -0.16
N ALA A 237 13.85 -1.41 -1.05
CA ALA A 237 13.28 -1.70 -2.36
C ALA A 237 14.25 -2.51 -3.22
N LEU A 238 15.50 -2.06 -3.33
CA LEU A 238 16.54 -2.73 -4.10
C LEU A 238 16.79 -4.16 -3.57
N MET A 239 16.98 -4.31 -2.26
CA MET A 239 17.16 -5.61 -1.62
C MET A 239 15.93 -6.51 -1.81
N GLY A 240 14.71 -5.95 -1.73
CA GLY A 240 13.47 -6.67 -2.01
C GLY A 240 13.40 -7.20 -3.44
N GLY A 241 13.75 -6.36 -4.42
CA GLY A 241 13.83 -6.76 -5.83
C GLY A 241 14.89 -7.85 -6.08
N ILE A 242 16.11 -7.68 -5.55
CA ILE A 242 17.18 -8.68 -5.66
C ILE A 242 16.76 -10.00 -5.00
N HIS A 243 16.11 -9.92 -3.83
CA HIS A 243 15.62 -11.10 -3.14
C HIS A 243 14.59 -11.86 -4.00
N LEU A 244 13.64 -11.17 -4.64
CA LEU A 244 12.68 -11.82 -5.53
C LEU A 244 13.38 -12.54 -6.69
N ILE A 245 14.38 -11.92 -7.30
CA ILE A 245 15.18 -12.53 -8.38
C ILE A 245 15.86 -13.80 -7.86
N LEU A 246 16.62 -13.71 -6.76
CA LEU A 246 17.32 -14.85 -6.17
C LEU A 246 16.38 -15.96 -5.68
N SER A 247 15.21 -15.60 -5.18
CA SER A 247 14.17 -16.53 -4.77
C SER A 247 13.54 -17.24 -5.97
N GLY A 248 13.27 -16.50 -7.05
CA GLY A 248 12.78 -17.04 -8.32
C GLY A 248 13.76 -18.04 -8.94
N ILE A 249 15.06 -17.73 -8.94
CA ILE A 249 16.12 -18.64 -9.43
C ILE A 249 16.18 -19.91 -8.57
N ARG A 250 16.30 -19.77 -7.24
CA ARG A 250 16.46 -20.93 -6.34
C ARG A 250 15.26 -21.88 -6.33
N ARG A 251 14.05 -21.35 -6.52
CA ARG A 251 12.80 -22.12 -6.47
C ARG A 251 12.28 -22.53 -7.86
N GLY A 252 12.93 -22.12 -8.95
CA GLY A 252 12.46 -22.35 -10.32
C GLY A 252 11.13 -21.64 -10.64
N LEU A 253 10.79 -20.56 -9.92
CA LEU A 253 9.53 -19.82 -10.09
C LEU A 253 9.74 -18.61 -11.00
N SER A 254 9.42 -18.77 -12.28
CA SER A 254 9.55 -17.74 -13.32
C SER A 254 8.80 -16.45 -12.97
N SER A 255 7.59 -16.56 -12.41
CA SER A 255 6.77 -15.41 -12.06
C SER A 255 7.42 -14.53 -10.97
N THR A 256 8.05 -15.13 -9.96
CA THR A 256 8.78 -14.42 -8.90
C THR A 256 10.01 -13.72 -9.46
N PHE A 257 10.77 -14.41 -10.33
CA PHE A 257 11.94 -13.87 -11.00
C PHE A 257 11.60 -12.62 -11.84
N TYR A 258 10.61 -12.73 -12.73
CA TYR A 258 10.19 -11.60 -13.58
C TYR A 258 9.57 -10.47 -12.77
N THR A 259 8.86 -10.77 -11.67
CA THR A 259 8.35 -9.73 -10.75
C THR A 259 9.52 -8.92 -10.18
N GLY A 260 10.61 -9.57 -9.76
CA GLY A 260 11.80 -8.90 -9.24
C GLY A 260 12.51 -8.03 -10.28
N ILE A 261 12.66 -8.53 -11.51
CA ILE A 261 13.24 -7.75 -12.62
C ILE A 261 12.37 -6.53 -12.94
N ALA A 262 11.07 -6.74 -13.16
CA ALA A 262 10.15 -5.67 -13.47
C ALA A 262 10.16 -4.59 -12.38
N TYR A 263 10.21 -5.01 -11.11
CA TYR A 263 10.31 -4.11 -9.98
C TYR A 263 11.57 -3.23 -10.00
N ILE A 264 12.76 -3.83 -10.20
CA ILE A 264 14.02 -3.06 -10.27
C ILE A 264 14.03 -2.13 -11.48
N LEU A 265 13.50 -2.57 -12.63
CA LEU A 265 13.40 -1.75 -13.82
C LEU A 265 12.47 -0.55 -13.60
N ILE A 266 11.30 -0.76 -12.98
CA ILE A 266 10.39 0.33 -12.62
C ILE A 266 11.06 1.28 -11.64
N LEU A 267 11.73 0.77 -10.61
CA LEU A 267 12.47 1.59 -9.64
C LEU A 267 13.53 2.45 -10.34
N GLY A 268 14.34 1.85 -11.20
CA GLY A 268 15.37 2.56 -11.97
C GLY A 268 14.79 3.58 -12.95
N PHE A 269 13.69 3.23 -13.64
CA PHE A 269 12.97 4.13 -14.54
C PHE A 269 12.40 5.34 -13.80
N LEU A 270 11.73 5.12 -12.67
CA LEU A 270 11.20 6.20 -11.85
C LEU A 270 12.32 7.11 -11.33
N ARG A 271 13.47 6.54 -10.94
CA ARG A 271 14.67 7.31 -10.54
C ARG A 271 15.25 8.13 -11.68
N TYR A 272 15.29 7.57 -12.89
CA TYR A 272 15.72 8.28 -14.08
C TYR A 272 14.78 9.44 -14.43
N VAL A 273 13.47 9.21 -14.38
CA VAL A 273 12.44 10.24 -14.61
C VAL A 273 12.50 11.34 -13.55
N ASP A 274 12.78 11.01 -12.29
CA ASP A 274 12.95 11.99 -11.21
C ASP A 274 14.23 12.83 -11.41
N LEU A 275 15.34 12.16 -11.71
CA LEU A 275 16.63 12.80 -11.98
C LEU A 275 16.52 13.79 -13.15
N ILE A 276 15.87 13.37 -14.24
CA ILE A 276 15.66 14.21 -15.42
C ILE A 276 14.49 15.17 -15.22
N GLY A 277 13.47 14.81 -14.46
CA GLY A 277 12.26 15.61 -14.23
C GLY A 277 12.54 16.95 -13.56
N SER A 278 13.60 17.03 -12.76
CA SER A 278 14.13 18.31 -12.28
C SER A 278 14.58 19.25 -13.43
N TYR A 279 15.09 18.70 -14.53
CA TYR A 279 15.49 19.42 -15.75
C TYR A 279 14.36 19.53 -16.79
N LEU A 280 13.56 18.48 -16.97
CA LEU A 280 12.52 18.36 -17.99
C LEU A 280 11.20 19.03 -17.56
N GLY A 281 10.91 19.07 -16.26
CA GLY A 281 9.80 19.84 -15.70
C GLY A 281 10.05 21.34 -15.79
N ALA A 282 11.27 21.79 -15.47
CA ALA A 282 11.68 23.18 -15.69
C ALA A 282 11.68 23.55 -17.18
N ALA A 283 12.33 22.75 -18.03
CA ALA A 283 12.36 22.97 -19.47
C ALA A 283 10.97 22.90 -20.12
N GLY A 284 10.11 21.99 -19.68
CA GLY A 284 8.74 21.84 -20.16
C GLY A 284 7.88 23.08 -19.87
N ILE A 285 8.00 23.65 -18.67
CA ILE A 285 7.31 24.91 -18.31
C ILE A 285 7.83 26.07 -19.18
N PHE A 286 9.14 26.14 -19.45
CA PHE A 286 9.69 27.14 -20.36
C PHE A 286 9.25 26.96 -21.81
N VAL A 287 9.14 25.73 -22.31
CA VAL A 287 8.64 25.44 -23.67
C VAL A 287 7.16 25.79 -23.79
N VAL A 288 6.33 25.43 -22.81
CA VAL A 288 4.91 25.80 -22.78
C VAL A 288 4.76 27.33 -22.70
N GLY A 289 5.53 27.99 -21.84
CA GLY A 289 5.55 29.46 -21.76
C GLY A 289 5.99 30.13 -23.06
N ALA A 290 7.04 29.61 -23.72
CA ALA A 290 7.52 30.10 -25.01
C ALA A 290 6.47 29.91 -26.12
N LEU A 291 5.77 28.78 -26.15
CA LEU A 291 4.70 28.52 -27.10
C LEU A 291 3.49 29.45 -26.89
N ILE A 292 3.13 29.74 -25.63
CA ILE A 292 2.07 30.70 -25.31
C ILE A 292 2.46 32.12 -25.76
N LEU A 293 3.68 32.56 -25.44
CA LEU A 293 4.19 33.87 -25.84
C LEU A 293 4.31 34.00 -27.36
N PHE A 294 4.81 32.96 -28.04
CA PHE A 294 4.88 32.92 -29.49
C PHE A 294 3.48 32.93 -30.12
N GLY A 295 2.52 32.19 -29.54
CA GLY A 295 1.11 32.23 -29.92
C GLY A 295 0.53 33.64 -29.83
N ALA A 296 0.70 34.31 -28.68
CA ALA A 296 0.23 35.66 -28.45
C ALA A 296 0.86 36.69 -29.42
N ALA A 297 2.18 36.61 -29.62
CA ALA A 297 2.89 37.47 -30.57
C ALA A 297 2.43 37.24 -32.02
N SER A 298 2.24 35.98 -32.42
CA SER A 298 1.77 35.64 -33.77
C SER A 298 0.31 36.04 -34.02
N TRP A 299 -0.52 36.07 -32.98
CA TRP A 299 -1.89 36.58 -33.07
C TRP A 299 -1.92 38.11 -33.18
N TRP A 300 -1.13 38.80 -32.35
CA TRP A 300 -0.97 40.25 -32.40
C TRP A 300 -0.45 40.74 -33.76
N ASN A 301 0.57 40.08 -34.31
CA ASN A 301 1.11 40.41 -35.63
C ASN A 301 0.05 40.25 -36.74
N ARG A 302 -0.82 39.24 -36.65
CA ARG A 302 -1.94 39.07 -37.59
C ARG A 302 -2.98 40.19 -37.49
N GLN A 303 -3.25 40.70 -36.29
CA GLN A 303 -4.17 41.83 -36.10
C GLN A 303 -3.59 43.13 -36.69
N GLN A 304 -2.30 43.41 -36.48
CA GLN A 304 -1.67 44.61 -37.05
C GLN A 304 -1.63 44.62 -38.59
N VAL A 305 -1.45 43.45 -39.22
CA VAL A 305 -1.52 43.33 -40.68
C VAL A 305 -2.94 43.57 -41.21
N LEU A 306 -3.98 43.26 -40.43
CA LEU A 306 -5.37 43.49 -40.81
C LEU A 306 -5.82 44.94 -40.59
N GLU A 307 -5.22 45.69 -39.67
CA GLU A 307 -5.50 47.12 -39.45
C GLU A 307 -4.82 48.06 -40.46
N HIS A 308 -3.83 47.56 -41.21
CA HIS A 308 -3.10 48.33 -42.24
C HIS A 308 -3.53 47.99 -43.68
N VAL A 309 -4.63 47.24 -43.85
CA VAL A 309 -5.32 47.01 -45.13
C VAL A 309 -6.66 47.72 -45.10
#